data_AF-A0AAV9F8H4-F1
#
_entry.id   AF-A0AAV9F8H4-F1
#
_cell.length_a   1.000
_cell.length_b   1.000
_cell.length_c   1.000
_cell.angle_alpha   90.00
_cell.angle_beta   90.00
_cell.angle_gamma   90.00
#
_symmetry.space_group_name_H-M   'P 1'
#
loop_
_entity.id
_entity.type
_entity.pdbx_description
1 polymer ?
#
loop_
_entity_poly.entity_id
_entity_poly.type
_entity_poly.pdbx_seq_one_letter_code
_entity_poly.pdbx_strand_id
1 'polypeptide(L)'
;MVYCKSCSYLNFNTLLNATALPGAVVKVTCTSTKAPLYLNGTTNSYGYFFIQVPKVKLGTWTSHKCEVSLVSSPLSWCSKPTNLNNGQVGADLAFEKVYTGKEPLAVFKAGPFAFSPTNATACPKH
;
A
#
# COMPACT_ATOMS: atom_id res chain seq x y z
N MET A 1 -1.91 5.20 -0.66
CA MET A 1 -1.33 5.98 0.46
C MET A 1 -1.20 5.08 1.69
N VAL A 2 -0.17 5.28 2.51
CA VAL A 2 0.06 4.52 3.75
C VAL A 2 0.17 5.49 4.93
N TYR A 3 -0.46 5.09 6.04
CA TYR A 3 -0.48 5.83 7.29
C TYR A 3 0.16 5.03 8.42
N CYS A 4 0.56 5.75 9.47
CA CYS A 4 0.74 5.21 10.81
C CYS A 4 -0.48 5.56 11.65
N LYS A 5 -1.17 4.56 12.20
CA LYS A 5 -2.31 4.80 13.09
C LYS A 5 -1.88 5.50 14.37
N SER A 6 -2.76 6.34 14.89
CA SER A 6 -2.58 6.93 16.21
C SER A 6 -2.63 5.86 17.31
N CYS A 7 -1.79 6.09 18.32
CA CYS A 7 -1.70 5.30 19.54
C CYS A 7 -3.00 5.29 20.36
N SER A 8 -3.78 6.37 20.31
CA SER A 8 -5.07 6.46 20.98
C SER A 8 -6.11 5.48 20.41
N TYR A 9 -5.90 5.00 19.19
CA TYR A 9 -6.84 4.14 18.45
C TYR A 9 -6.24 2.79 18.05
N LEU A 10 -5.31 2.26 18.86
CA LEU A 10 -4.56 1.02 18.56
C LEU A 10 -5.49 -0.15 18.18
N ASN A 11 -6.59 -0.33 18.91
CA ASN A 11 -7.54 -1.43 18.73
C ASN A 11 -8.66 -1.16 17.71
N PHE A 12 -8.72 0.05 17.12
CA PHE A 12 -9.79 0.45 16.21
C PHE A 12 -9.28 0.53 14.78
N ASN A 13 -10.04 0.04 13.81
CA ASN A 13 -9.70 0.19 12.38
C ASN A 13 -10.07 1.58 11.87
N THR A 14 -9.38 2.60 12.36
CA THR A 14 -9.60 4.01 12.01
C THR A 14 -8.29 4.70 11.62
N LEU A 15 -8.42 5.74 10.80
CA LEU A 15 -7.36 6.68 10.43
C LEU A 15 -7.48 8.01 11.20
N LEU A 16 -8.33 8.08 12.22
CA LEU A 16 -8.45 9.28 13.04
C LEU A 16 -7.12 9.57 13.74
N ASN A 17 -6.62 10.80 13.56
CA ASN A 17 -5.30 11.26 14.02
C ASN A 17 -4.12 10.42 13.50
N ALA A 18 -4.32 9.65 12.44
CA ALA A 18 -3.23 8.92 11.79
C ALA A 18 -2.34 9.90 11.01
N THR A 19 -1.05 9.61 11.00
CA THR A 19 -0.06 10.42 10.27
C THR A 19 0.33 9.72 8.98
N ALA A 20 0.58 10.49 7.93
CA ALA A 20 1.17 9.92 6.71
C ALA A 20 2.49 9.22 7.06
N LEU A 21 2.76 8.08 6.43
CA LEU A 21 3.95 7.29 6.71
C LEU A 21 4.87 7.27 5.48
N PRO A 22 5.85 8.20 5.41
CA PRO A 22 6.92 8.17 4.42
C PRO A 22 7.82 6.96 4.59
N GLY A 23 8.41 6.46 3.50
CA GLY A 23 9.38 5.36 3.54
C GLY A 23 8.77 3.97 3.80
N ALA A 24 7.44 3.85 3.90
CA ALA A 24 6.76 2.56 4.00
C ALA A 24 6.89 1.79 2.68
N VAL A 25 7.15 0.48 2.78
CA VAL A 25 7.24 -0.41 1.63
C VAL A 25 5.91 -1.14 1.44
N VAL A 26 5.40 -1.09 0.22
CA VAL A 26 4.25 -1.88 -0.24
C VAL A 26 4.68 -2.79 -1.39
N LYS A 27 3.95 -3.88 -1.59
CA LYS A 27 4.19 -4.85 -2.66
C LYS A 27 2.95 -5.00 -3.51
N VAL A 28 3.12 -4.89 -4.82
CA VAL A 28 2.15 -5.35 -5.82
C VAL A 28 2.47 -6.81 -6.13
N THR A 29 1.47 -7.66 -5.98
CA THR A 29 1.52 -9.06 -6.40
C THR A 29 0.52 -9.27 -7.52
N CYS A 30 0.96 -9.67 -8.71
CA CYS A 30 0.05 -10.09 -9.79
C CYS A 30 0.16 -11.59 -10.01
N THR A 31 -0.94 -12.31 -9.85
CA THR A 31 -0.99 -13.76 -10.07
C THR A 31 -1.23 -14.07 -11.55
N SER A 32 -0.61 -15.15 -12.04
CA SER A 32 -0.72 -15.57 -13.43
C SER A 32 -0.51 -17.06 -13.57
N THR A 33 -0.99 -17.62 -14.68
CA THR A 33 -0.83 -19.03 -15.01
C THR A 33 0.61 -19.41 -15.34
N LYS A 34 1.46 -18.46 -15.74
CA LYS A 34 2.88 -18.72 -16.07
C LYS A 34 3.82 -18.45 -14.90
N ALA A 35 3.79 -17.22 -14.36
CA ALA A 35 4.60 -16.82 -13.22
C ALA A 35 4.00 -15.58 -12.52
N PRO A 36 4.03 -15.50 -11.18
CA PRO A 36 3.61 -14.31 -10.45
C PRO A 36 4.60 -13.15 -10.62
N LEU A 37 4.09 -11.93 -10.65
CA LEU A 37 4.88 -10.70 -10.56
C LEU A 37 4.90 -10.19 -9.13
N TYR A 38 6.08 -9.78 -8.67
CA TYR A 38 6.23 -9.02 -7.44
C TYR A 38 6.97 -7.72 -7.74
N LEU A 39 6.38 -6.60 -7.34
CA LEU A 39 7.00 -5.28 -7.43
C LEU A 39 6.85 -4.56 -6.09
N ASN A 40 7.95 -4.02 -5.57
CA ASN A 40 7.91 -3.20 -4.37
C ASN A 40 7.88 -1.72 -4.73
N GLY A 41 7.16 -0.93 -3.94
CA GLY A 41 7.20 0.53 -3.99
C GLY A 41 7.37 1.09 -2.60
N THR A 42 8.00 2.26 -2.53
CA THR A 42 8.21 2.98 -1.28
C THR A 42 7.38 4.25 -1.28
N THR A 43 6.77 4.60 -0.15
CA THR A 43 6.02 5.84 -0.04
C THR A 43 6.94 7.06 -0.01
N ASN A 44 6.49 8.14 -0.66
CA ASN A 44 7.16 9.44 -0.65
C ASN A 44 6.97 10.18 0.70
N SER A 45 7.48 11.41 0.80
CA SER A 45 7.37 12.29 1.97
C SER A 45 5.95 12.59 2.44
N TYR A 46 4.94 12.32 1.60
CA TYR A 46 3.53 12.52 1.90
C TYR A 46 2.78 11.18 2.14
N GLY A 47 3.48 10.05 2.21
CA GLY A 47 2.87 8.73 2.40
C GLY A 47 2.22 8.13 1.14
N TYR A 48 2.38 8.74 -0.04
CA TYR A 48 1.87 8.20 -1.30
C TYR A 48 2.89 7.25 -1.94
N PHE A 49 2.41 6.15 -2.50
CA PHE A 49 3.21 5.26 -3.34
C PHE A 49 2.69 5.31 -4.78
N PHE A 50 3.58 5.16 -5.75
CA PHE A 50 3.25 5.00 -7.16
C PHE A 50 4.18 3.94 -7.74
N ILE A 51 3.61 2.85 -8.26
CA ILE A 51 4.37 1.70 -8.77
C ILE A 51 4.04 1.53 -10.24
N GLN A 52 5.05 1.62 -11.09
CA GLN A 52 4.89 1.38 -12.52
C GLN A 52 5.11 -0.10 -12.82
N VAL A 53 4.09 -0.74 -13.40
CA VAL A 53 4.20 -2.11 -13.89
C VAL A 53 4.72 -2.07 -15.34
N PRO A 54 5.79 -2.82 -15.69
CA PRO A 54 6.33 -2.82 -17.04
C PRO A 54 5.30 -3.26 -18.09
N LYS A 55 5.18 -2.52 -19.21
CA LYS A 55 4.23 -2.79 -20.30
C LYS A 55 4.36 -4.22 -20.86
N VAL A 56 5.58 -4.73 -21.01
CA VAL A 56 5.90 -6.08 -21.52
C VAL A 56 5.29 -7.22 -20.69
N LYS A 57 4.86 -6.90 -19.48
CA LYS A 57 4.41 -7.82 -18.45
C LYS A 57 2.88 -7.76 -18.25
N LEU A 58 2.21 -6.69 -18.70
CA LEU A 58 0.76 -6.49 -18.58
C LEU A 58 -0.07 -7.30 -19.60
N GLY A 59 0.51 -7.72 -20.73
CA GLY A 59 -0.22 -8.44 -21.78
C GLY A 59 -0.84 -9.78 -21.35
N THR A 60 -0.46 -10.30 -20.17
CA THR A 60 -0.98 -11.54 -19.57
C THR A 60 -1.64 -11.35 -18.20
N TRP A 61 -1.65 -10.14 -17.65
CA TRP A 61 -2.11 -9.86 -16.29
C TRP A 61 -3.29 -8.89 -16.32
N THR A 62 -4.49 -9.43 -16.10
CA THR A 62 -5.67 -8.63 -15.83
C THR A 62 -5.51 -7.96 -14.46
N SER A 63 -5.86 -6.68 -14.32
CA SER A 63 -5.76 -5.93 -13.06
C SER A 63 -6.46 -6.62 -11.88
N HIS A 64 -7.51 -7.41 -12.17
CA HIS A 64 -8.25 -8.24 -11.21
C HIS A 64 -7.42 -9.37 -10.58
N LYS A 65 -6.21 -9.61 -11.07
CA LYS A 65 -5.26 -10.60 -10.51
C LYS A 65 -4.13 -9.95 -9.74
N CYS A 66 -4.16 -8.63 -9.61
CA CYS A 66 -3.14 -7.83 -8.94
C CYS A 66 -3.68 -7.26 -7.63
N GLU A 67 -2.92 -7.46 -6.56
CA GLU A 67 -3.23 -6.97 -5.22
C GLU A 67 -2.06 -6.16 -4.66
N VAL A 68 -2.36 -5.23 -3.76
CA VAL A 68 -1.36 -4.45 -3.03
C VAL A 68 -1.40 -4.81 -1.54
N SER A 69 -0.24 -5.11 -0.96
CA SER A 69 -0.10 -5.36 0.48
C SER A 69 1.07 -4.60 1.10
N LEU A 70 0.97 -4.38 2.41
CA LEU A 70 1.99 -3.78 3.25
C LEU A 70 3.14 -4.77 3.46
N VAL A 71 4.38 -4.28 3.35
CA VAL A 71 5.59 -5.09 3.56
C VAL A 71 6.29 -4.65 4.84
N SER A 72 6.69 -3.38 4.91
CA SER A 72 7.43 -2.87 6.05
C SER A 72 7.20 -1.37 6.28
N SER A 73 7.49 -0.96 7.51
CA SER A 73 7.49 0.43 7.94
C SER A 73 8.93 0.82 8.31
N PRO A 74 9.34 2.07 8.04
CA PRO A 74 10.63 2.58 8.51
C PRO A 74 10.61 2.93 9.99
N LEU A 75 9.43 3.01 10.61
CA LEU A 75 9.28 3.30 12.03
C LEU A 75 9.11 1.99 12.81
N SER A 76 10.10 1.65 13.63
CA SER A 76 10.08 0.43 14.46
C SER A 76 8.84 0.35 15.36
N TRP A 77 8.43 1.50 15.93
CA TRP A 77 7.25 1.59 16.79
C TRP A 77 5.92 1.46 16.03
N CYS A 78 5.89 1.76 14.72
CA CYS A 78 4.69 1.71 13.88
C CYS A 78 4.87 0.73 12.72
N SER A 79 5.10 -0.52 13.06
CA SER A 79 5.52 -1.56 12.11
C SER A 79 4.56 -2.75 12.01
N LYS A 80 3.47 -2.78 12.79
CA LYS A 80 2.48 -3.86 12.72
C LYS A 80 1.54 -3.63 11.54
N PRO A 81 1.56 -4.45 10.46
CA PRO A 81 0.63 -4.26 9.36
C PRO A 81 -0.81 -4.46 9.84
N THR A 82 -1.75 -3.73 9.25
CA THR A 82 -3.18 -3.88 9.56
C THR A 82 -3.96 -4.28 8.31
N ASN A 83 -5.11 -4.89 8.54
CA ASN A 83 -6.07 -5.21 7.48
C ASN A 83 -7.03 -4.06 7.14
N LEU A 84 -6.70 -2.81 7.52
CA LEU A 84 -7.46 -1.65 7.06
C LEU A 84 -7.40 -1.60 5.52
N ASN A 85 -8.57 -1.64 4.89
CA ASN A 85 -8.74 -1.78 3.44
C ASN A 85 -7.93 -2.94 2.84
N ASN A 86 -7.89 -4.09 3.54
CA ASN A 86 -7.15 -5.30 3.15
C ASN A 86 -5.62 -5.10 3.02
N GLY A 87 -5.06 -4.08 3.68
CA GLY A 87 -3.64 -3.74 3.55
C GLY A 87 -2.66 -4.86 3.93
N GLN A 88 -3.01 -5.81 4.81
CA GLN A 88 -2.12 -6.91 5.19
C GLN A 88 -2.32 -8.15 4.31
N VAL A 89 -3.56 -8.52 4.01
CA VAL A 89 -3.87 -9.71 3.20
C VAL A 89 -3.71 -9.50 1.69
N GLY A 90 -3.84 -8.27 1.21
CA GLY A 90 -3.86 -7.94 -0.22
C GLY A 90 -5.14 -7.21 -0.60
N ALA A 91 -4.99 -6.02 -1.16
CA ALA A 91 -6.10 -5.18 -1.60
C ALA A 91 -6.18 -5.11 -3.12
N ASP A 92 -7.37 -5.32 -3.65
CA ASP A 92 -7.64 -5.21 -5.08
C ASP A 92 -7.34 -3.82 -5.63
N LEU A 93 -6.90 -3.80 -6.89
CA LEU A 93 -6.70 -2.57 -7.64
C LEU A 93 -8.02 -2.08 -8.24
N ALA A 94 -8.48 -0.92 -7.80
CA ALA A 94 -9.61 -0.23 -8.42
C ALA A 94 -9.12 0.65 -9.58
N PHE A 95 -9.78 0.57 -10.74
CA PHE A 95 -9.52 1.50 -11.84
C PHE A 95 -9.78 2.94 -11.40
N GLU A 96 -8.86 3.85 -11.74
CA GLU A 96 -9.02 5.27 -11.46
C GLU A 96 -9.26 6.06 -12.75
N LYS A 97 -8.30 6.03 -13.68
CA LYS A 97 -8.37 6.79 -14.93
C LYS A 97 -7.35 6.32 -15.96
N VAL A 98 -7.57 6.73 -17.21
CA VAL A 98 -6.59 6.60 -18.29
C VAL A 98 -6.12 7.99 -18.70
N TYR A 99 -4.80 8.16 -18.76
CA TYR A 99 -4.19 9.30 -19.43
C TYR A 99 -3.93 8.92 -20.89
N THR A 100 -4.52 9.66 -21.81
CA THR A 100 -4.32 9.51 -23.25
C THR A 100 -3.18 10.44 -23.70
N GLY A 101 -2.38 9.99 -24.67
CA GLY A 101 -1.21 10.72 -25.14
C GLY A 101 -0.26 9.83 -25.94
N LYS A 102 0.95 10.30 -26.22
CA LYS A 102 1.98 9.51 -26.93
C LYS A 102 2.29 8.20 -26.21
N GLU A 103 2.21 8.20 -24.88
CA GLU A 103 2.27 7.00 -24.05
C GLU A 103 1.03 6.90 -23.16
N PRO A 104 0.00 6.13 -23.58
CA PRO A 104 -1.17 5.92 -22.76
C PRO A 104 -0.81 5.24 -21.43
N LEU A 105 -1.41 5.72 -20.34
CA LEU A 105 -1.19 5.19 -18.98
C LEU A 105 -2.55 4.95 -18.30
N ALA A 106 -2.82 3.69 -17.96
CA ALA A 106 -3.92 3.33 -17.07
C ALA A 106 -3.45 3.40 -15.61
N VAL A 107 -4.17 4.15 -14.79
CA VAL A 107 -3.89 4.31 -13.36
C VAL A 107 -4.95 3.57 -12.56
N PHE A 108 -4.46 2.82 -11.58
CA PHE A 108 -5.26 2.09 -10.61
C PHE A 108 -4.88 2.58 -9.21
N LYS A 109 -5.85 2.53 -8.30
CA LYS A 109 -5.70 2.94 -6.90
C LYS A 109 -5.99 1.78 -5.95
N ALA A 110 -5.34 1.81 -4.80
CA ALA A 110 -5.62 0.94 -3.68
C ALA A 110 -5.35 1.64 -2.35
N GLY A 111 -6.03 1.20 -1.30
CA GLY A 111 -5.98 1.79 0.03
C GLY A 111 -6.97 2.95 0.24
N PRO A 112 -6.71 3.85 1.21
CA PRO A 112 -5.48 3.97 2.00
C PRO A 112 -5.22 2.77 2.90
N PHE A 113 -3.95 2.53 3.24
CA PHE A 113 -3.52 1.45 4.15
C PHE A 113 -2.92 2.03 5.41
N ALA A 114 -2.73 1.21 6.44
CA ALA A 114 -2.02 1.64 7.63
C ALA A 114 -1.23 0.55 8.34
N PHE A 115 -0.11 0.95 8.92
CA PHE A 115 0.52 0.24 10.03
C PHE A 115 -0.06 0.72 11.36
N SER A 116 -0.14 -0.18 12.32
CA SER A 116 -0.46 0.11 13.71
C SER A 116 0.83 0.20 14.53
N PRO A 117 0.81 0.96 15.64
CA PRO A 117 1.81 0.80 16.68
C PRO A 117 1.90 -0.66 17.15
N THR A 118 3.11 -1.11 17.46
CA THR A 118 3.36 -2.51 17.88
C THR A 118 2.72 -2.82 19.23
N ASN A 119 2.71 -1.85 20.15
CA ASN A 119 1.99 -1.87 21.41
C ASN A 119 1.81 -0.43 21.94
N ALA A 120 1.05 -0.28 23.02
CA ALA A 120 0.77 1.03 23.62
C ALA A 120 2.02 1.71 24.22
N THR A 121 3.04 0.95 24.61
CA THR A 121 4.28 1.46 25.23
C THR A 121 5.34 1.88 24.21
N ALA A 122 5.30 1.37 22.98
CA ALA A 122 6.17 1.74 21.87
C ALA A 122 5.81 3.10 21.27
N CYS A 123 4.62 3.61 21.58
CA CYS A 123 4.14 4.89 21.14
C CYS A 123 5.06 6.03 21.61
N PRO A 124 5.50 6.92 20.70
CA PRO A 124 6.23 8.11 21.07
C PRO A 124 5.42 8.91 22.09
N LYS A 125 6.03 9.20 23.24
CA LYS A 125 5.46 10.12 24.21
C LYS A 125 5.74 11.53 23.71
N HIS A 126 4.68 12.29 23.50
CA HIS A 126 4.75 13.72 23.16
C HIS A 126 4.84 14.56 24.43
#